data_AF-A0A9D2JH34-F1
#
_entry.id   AF-A0A9D2JH34-F1
#
_cell.length_a   1.000
_cell.length_b   1.000
_cell.length_c   1.000
_cell.angle_alpha   90.00
_cell.angle_beta   90.00
_cell.angle_gamma   90.00
#
_symmetry.space_group_name_H-M   'P 1'
#
loop_
_entity.id
_entity.type
_entity.pdbx_description
1 polymer ?
#
loop_
_entity_poly.entity_id
_entity_poly.type
_entity_poly.pdbx_seq_one_letter_code
_entity_poly.pdbx_strand_id
1 'polypeptide(L)'
;MSALSELKSLLLNWDGHFESAEALLLDTRQLLAVIQEQGLVEEEIADAQWIIQEYKKLLAFLQKEKSSVQREASRMNQSNQKVRDYVRFNQSSGFEFYY
;
A
#
# COMPACT_ATOMS: atom_id res chain seq x y z
N MET A 1 -1.26 19.65 -23.36
CA MET A 1 -1.37 19.46 -21.89
C MET A 1 0.05 19.28 -21.37
N SER A 2 0.43 19.96 -20.28
CA SER A 2 1.74 19.73 -19.65
C SER A 2 1.71 18.43 -18.82
N ALA A 3 2.86 17.76 -18.68
CA ALA A 3 2.97 16.55 -17.87
C ALA A 3 2.53 16.78 -16.40
N LEU A 4 2.70 18.00 -15.90
CA LEU A 4 2.25 18.43 -14.58
C LEU A 4 0.72 18.49 -14.46
N SER A 5 0.05 19.04 -15.46
CA SER A 5 -1.42 19.08 -15.54
C SER A 5 -2.01 17.68 -15.60
N GLU A 6 -1.36 16.77 -16.32
CA GLU A 6 -1.79 15.38 -16.46
C GLU A 6 -1.63 14.61 -15.15
N LEU A 7 -0.50 14.82 -14.46
CA LEU A 7 -0.25 14.24 -13.12
C LEU A 7 -1.28 14.72 -12.09
N LYS A 8 -1.60 16.02 -12.10
CA LYS A 8 -2.62 16.60 -11.23
C LYS A 8 -4.00 16.00 -11.46
N SER A 9 -4.36 15.77 -12.72
CA SER A 9 -5.62 15.11 -13.09
C SER A 9 -5.67 13.66 -12.59
N LEU A 10 -4.59 12.89 -12.76
CA LEU A 10 -4.52 11.51 -12.26
C LEU A 10 -4.70 11.42 -10.74
N LEU A 11 -4.04 12.31 -10.00
CA LEU A 11 -4.16 12.37 -8.53
C LEU A 11 -5.56 12.82 -8.08
N LEU A 12 -6.21 13.74 -8.81
CA LEU A 12 -7.58 14.18 -8.54
C LEU A 12 -8.62 13.08 -8.79
N ASN A 13 -8.41 12.27 -9.82
CA ASN A 13 -9.36 11.25 -10.24
C ASN A 13 -9.16 9.90 -9.55
N TRP A 14 -8.17 9.78 -8.66
CA TRP A 14 -7.98 8.56 -7.90
C TRP A 14 -9.16 8.31 -6.96
N ASP A 15 -9.66 7.08 -7.00
CA ASP A 15 -10.87 6.64 -6.31
C ASP A 15 -10.63 6.21 -4.84
N GLY A 16 -9.38 6.27 -4.38
CA GLY A 16 -9.01 5.93 -3.00
C GLY A 16 -8.87 4.43 -2.74
N HIS A 17 -8.94 3.58 -3.77
CA HIS A 17 -8.78 2.13 -3.63
C HIS A 17 -7.32 1.70 -3.75
N PHE A 18 -6.99 0.57 -3.12
CA PHE A 18 -5.63 0.05 -3.11
C PHE A 18 -5.23 -0.53 -4.47
N GLU A 19 -6.18 -1.20 -5.13
CA GLU A 19 -6.01 -1.86 -6.43
C GLU A 19 -5.66 -0.87 -7.54
N SER A 20 -6.18 0.35 -7.47
CA SER A 20 -5.89 1.45 -8.41
C SER A 20 -4.61 2.21 -8.05
N ALA A 21 -4.11 2.08 -6.81
CA ALA A 21 -2.95 2.83 -6.34
C ALA A 21 -1.64 2.40 -7.02
N GLU A 22 -1.49 1.12 -7.38
CA GLU A 22 -0.28 0.66 -8.10
C GLU A 22 -0.17 1.26 -9.50
N ALA A 23 -1.27 1.24 -10.26
CA ALA A 23 -1.34 1.87 -11.58
C ALA A 23 -1.07 3.37 -11.49
N LEU A 24 -1.70 4.04 -10.50
CA LEU A 24 -1.48 5.46 -10.24
C LEU A 24 0.00 5.77 -9.93
N LEU A 25 0.69 4.95 -9.14
CA LEU A 25 2.11 5.11 -8.82
C LEU A 25 3.01 4.92 -10.05
N LEU A 26 2.66 3.99 -10.96
CA LEU A 26 3.40 3.76 -12.19
C LEU A 26 3.28 4.96 -13.14
N ASP A 27 2.06 5.43 -13.36
CA ASP A 27 1.76 6.55 -14.25
C ASP A 27 2.34 7.86 -13.71
N THR A 28 2.24 8.09 -12.41
CA THR A 28 2.85 9.26 -11.76
C THR A 28 4.38 9.26 -11.85
N ARG A 29 5.02 8.09 -11.74
CA ARG A 29 6.47 7.96 -11.93
C ARG A 29 6.91 8.33 -13.35
N GLN A 30 6.15 7.90 -14.37
CA GLN A 30 6.45 8.23 -15.77
C GLN A 30 6.34 9.73 -16.02
N LEU A 31 5.27 10.36 -15.53
CA LEU A 31 5.05 11.81 -15.69
C LEU A 31 6.07 12.65 -14.91
N LEU A 32 6.49 12.22 -13.72
CA LEU A 32 7.55 12.89 -12.96
C LEU A 32 8.90 12.85 -13.69
N ALA A 33 9.22 11.76 -14.39
CA ALA A 33 10.44 11.68 -15.20
C ALA A 33 10.43 12.73 -16.33
N VAL A 34 9.28 12.90 -16.99
CA VAL A 34 9.10 13.92 -18.03
C VAL A 34 9.26 15.34 -17.48
N ILE A 35 8.68 15.63 -16.31
CA ILE A 35 8.82 16.94 -15.63
C ILE A 35 10.28 17.20 -15.25
N GLN A 36 11.00 16.19 -14.77
CA GLN A 36 12.40 16.32 -14.38
C GLN A 36 13.31 16.66 -15.57
N GLU A 37 13.02 16.13 -16.76
CA GLU A 37 13.76 16.42 -17.99
C GLU A 37 13.46 17.82 -18.55
N GLN A 38 12.22 18.29 -18.44
CA GLN A 38 11.78 19.58 -18.98
C GLN A 38 12.08 20.76 -18.04
N GLY A 39 12.22 20.49 -16.74
CA GLY A 39 12.31 21.53 -15.72
C GLY A 39 10.95 22.16 -15.43
N LEU A 40 10.85 22.85 -14.29
CA LEU A 40 9.64 23.56 -13.87
C LEU A 40 9.77 25.04 -14.17
N VAL A 41 8.72 25.66 -14.71
CA VAL A 41 8.61 27.13 -14.79
C VAL A 41 7.93 27.71 -13.55
N GLU A 42 8.10 29.01 -13.30
CA GLU A 42 7.64 29.66 -12.05
C GLU A 42 6.13 29.53 -11.81
N GLU A 43 5.34 29.57 -12.89
CA GLU A 43 3.88 29.40 -12.90
C GLU A 43 3.44 27.99 -12.48
N GLU A 44 4.32 26.99 -12.59
CA GLU A 44 4.06 25.59 -12.28
C GLU A 44 4.40 25.20 -10.82
N ILE A 45 5.04 26.09 -10.06
CA ILE A 45 5.49 25.81 -8.69
C ILE A 45 4.31 25.51 -7.76
N ALA A 46 3.20 26.26 -7.90
CA ALA A 46 2.01 26.04 -7.07
C ALA A 46 1.38 24.66 -7.32
N ASP A 47 1.34 24.24 -8.59
CA ASP A 47 0.83 22.92 -8.98
C ASP A 47 1.76 21.80 -8.51
N ALA A 48 3.08 21.99 -8.63
CA ALA A 48 4.06 21.04 -8.10
C ALA A 48 3.95 20.89 -6.58
N GLN A 49 3.77 21.98 -5.84
CA GLN A 49 3.54 21.93 -4.39
C GLN A 49 2.26 21.19 -4.02
N TRP A 50 1.17 21.43 -4.75
CA TRP A 50 -0.09 20.70 -4.56
C TRP A 50 0.09 19.20 -4.79
N ILE A 51 0.73 18.83 -5.91
CA ILE A 51 1.06 17.45 -6.27
C ILE A 51 1.84 16.76 -5.15
N ILE A 52 2.87 17.42 -4.61
CA ILE A 52 3.69 16.88 -3.52
C ILE A 52 2.83 16.57 -2.29
N GLN A 53 1.84 17.42 -1.96
CA GLN A 53 0.96 17.19 -0.82
C GLN A 53 0.03 16.00 -1.04
N GLU A 54 -0.57 15.87 -2.23
CA GLU A 54 -1.42 14.71 -2.53
C GLU A 54 -0.61 13.41 -2.54
N TYR A 55 0.61 13.44 -3.07
CA TYR A 55 1.49 12.27 -3.05
C TYR A 55 1.86 11.83 -1.63
N LYS A 56 2.05 12.79 -0.71
CA LYS A 56 2.25 12.48 0.73
C LYS A 56 1.03 11.81 1.35
N LYS A 57 -0.18 12.20 0.96
CA LYS A 57 -1.41 11.55 1.44
C LYS A 57 -1.53 10.13 0.90
N LEU A 58 -1.24 9.91 -0.38
CA LEU A 58 -1.20 8.58 -0.99
C LEU A 58 -0.19 7.67 -0.26
N LEU A 59 1.01 8.18 0.02
CA LEU A 59 2.02 7.44 0.78
C LEU A 59 1.52 7.08 2.19
N ALA A 60 0.88 8.01 2.90
CA ALA A 60 0.32 7.76 4.22
C ALA A 60 -0.78 6.70 4.19
N PHE A 61 -1.65 6.72 3.17
CA PHE A 61 -2.66 5.70 2.94
C PHE A 61 -2.02 4.31 2.75
N LEU A 62 -1.06 4.18 1.84
CA LEU A 62 -0.38 2.91 1.57
C LEU A 62 0.37 2.37 2.80
N GLN A 63 0.97 3.24 3.61
CA GLN A 63 1.61 2.84 4.88
C GLN A 63 0.61 2.30 5.90
N LYS A 64 -0.60 2.88 5.96
CA LYS A 64 -1.68 2.39 6.81
C LYS A 64 -2.16 1.02 6.35
N GLU A 65 -2.35 0.82 5.05
CA GLU A 65 -2.75 -0.47 4.48
C GLU A 65 -1.69 -1.54 4.73
N LYS A 66 -0.41 -1.24 4.49
CA LYS A 66 0.70 -2.13 4.84
C LYS A 66 0.66 -2.56 6.31
N SER A 67 0.42 -1.62 7.21
CA SER A 67 0.31 -1.91 8.65
C SER A 67 -0.92 -2.77 8.98
N SER A 68 -2.03 -2.60 8.24
CA SER A 68 -3.22 -3.43 8.36
C SER A 68 -2.92 -4.88 7.99
N VAL A 69 -2.36 -5.09 6.80
CA VAL A 69 -1.97 -6.42 6.29
C VAL A 69 -0.99 -7.12 7.24
N GLN A 70 0.01 -6.40 7.75
CA GLN A 70 0.98 -6.97 8.71
C GLN A 70 0.31 -7.43 10.02
N ARG A 71 -0.67 -6.67 10.53
CA ARG A 71 -1.43 -7.07 11.72
C ARG A 71 -2.28 -8.31 11.44
N GLU A 72 -2.92 -8.37 10.29
CA GLU A 72 -3.73 -9.53 9.91
C GLU A 72 -2.89 -10.79 9.70
N ALA A 73 -1.75 -10.68 9.01
CA ALA A 73 -0.79 -11.77 8.87
C ALA A 73 -0.29 -12.28 10.23
N SER A 74 -0.03 -11.37 11.17
CA SER A 74 0.36 -11.72 12.54
C SER A 74 -0.75 -12.47 13.28
N ARG A 75 -2.01 -12.04 13.14
CA ARG A 75 -3.18 -12.74 13.70
C ARG A 75 -3.35 -14.14 13.11
N MET A 76 -3.21 -14.27 11.79
CA MET A 76 -3.26 -15.58 11.11
C MET A 76 -2.15 -16.51 11.59
N ASN A 77 -0.93 -16.01 11.76
CA ASN A 77 0.18 -16.80 12.28
C ASN A 77 -0.07 -17.28 13.72
N GLN A 78 -0.61 -16.42 14.59
CA GLN A 78 -1.00 -16.81 15.94
C GLN A 78 -2.12 -17.85 15.93
N SER A 79 -3.11 -17.69 15.05
CA SER A 79 -4.20 -18.66 14.88
C SER A 79 -3.66 -20.03 14.42
N ASN A 80 -2.80 -20.04 13.40
CA ASN A 80 -2.15 -21.25 12.90
C ASN A 80 -1.31 -21.93 13.97
N GLN A 81 -0.61 -21.16 14.81
CA GLN A 81 0.15 -21.71 15.93
C GLN A 81 -0.77 -22.41 16.93
N LYS A 82 -1.89 -21.79 17.33
CA LYS A 82 -2.89 -22.42 18.21
C LYS A 82 -3.46 -23.72 17.63
N VAL A 83 -3.75 -23.74 16.33
CA VAL A 83 -4.23 -24.96 15.65
C VAL A 83 -3.16 -26.05 15.68
N ARG A 84 -1.90 -25.72 15.40
CA ARG A 84 -0.78 -26.66 15.48
C ARG A 84 -0.59 -27.21 16.89
N ASP A 85 -0.70 -26.35 17.90
CA ASP A 85 -0.57 -26.75 19.31
C ASP A 85 -1.72 -27.67 19.73
N TYR A 86 -2.95 -27.39 19.29
CA TYR A 86 -4.11 -28.27 19.52
C TYR A 86 -3.95 -29.64 18.85
N VAL A 87 -3.48 -29.67 17.60
CA VAL A 87 -3.20 -30.93 16.88
C VAL A 87 -2.10 -31.73 17.60
N ARG A 88 -1.01 -31.07 18.03
CA ARG A 88 0.07 -31.73 18.80
C ARG A 88 -0.43 -32.27 20.13
N PHE A 89 -1.24 -31.50 20.85
CA PHE A 89 -1.83 -31.94 22.12
C PHE A 89 -2.66 -33.21 21.93
N ASN A 90 -3.56 -33.24 20.93
CA ASN A 90 -4.36 -34.43 20.62
C ASN A 90 -3.54 -35.64 20.15
N GLN A 91 -2.38 -35.41 19.50
CA GLN A 91 -1.46 -36.50 19.13
C GLN A 91 -0.67 -37.02 20.34
N SER A 92 -0.33 -36.16 21.31
CA SER A 92 0.34 -36.55 22.56
C SER A 92 -0.58 -37.20 23.58
N SER A 93 -1.90 -36.98 23.49
CA SER A 93 -2.90 -37.58 24.37
C SER A 93 -3.44 -38.92 23.86
N GLY A 94 -2.77 -39.55 22.90
CA GLY A 94 -3.08 -40.88 22.40
C GLY A 94 -2.85 -41.97 23.45
N PHE A 95 -3.91 -42.29 24.21
CA PHE A 95 -4.23 -43.61 24.79
C PHE A 95 -3.16 -44.33 25.62
N GLU A 96 -3.02 -43.99 26.91
CA GLU A 96 -2.72 -44.99 27.94
C GLU A 96 -4.05 -45.52 28.52
N PHE A 97 -4.67 -46.49 27.85
CA PHE A 97 -5.63 -47.39 28.50
C PHE A 97 -4.84 -48.59 29.02
N TYR A 98 -4.59 -48.61 30.33
CA TYR A 98 -4.12 -49.81 31.02
C TYR A 98 -5.28 -50.82 31.05
N TYR A 99 -5.16 -51.90 30.27
CA TYR A 99 -5.94 -53.13 30.44
C TYR A 99 -5.31 -54.00 31.53
#